data_AF-A0A7J4I7Z8-F1
#
_entry.id   AF-A0A7J4I7Z8-F1
#
_cell.length_a   1.000
_cell.length_b   1.000
_cell.length_c   1.000
_cell.angle_alpha   90.00
_cell.angle_beta   90.00
_cell.angle_gamma   90.00
#
_symmetry.space_group_name_H-M   'P 1'
#
loop_
_entity.id
_entity.type
_entity.pdbx_description
1 polymer ?
#
loop_
_entity_poly.entity_id
_entity_poly.type
_entity_poly.pdbx_seq_one_letter_code
_entity_poly.pdbx_strand_id
1 'polypeptide(L)' 'MAGKVFDAYMENGKGRAFVWGTVEEICVDNTIRGLVARGYEVFAVEDAILTLGGRPSPKPEWQLMEVKFVRTEQVEQYLR' A
#
# COMPACT_ATOMS: atom_id res chain seq x y z
N MET A 1 -11.52 12.89 13.52
CA MET A 1 -11.97 13.82 12.44
C MET A 1 -11.17 13.62 11.14
N ALA A 2 -9.86 13.30 11.20
CA ALA A 2 -9.03 13.03 10.02
C ALA A 2 -9.52 11.88 9.12
N GLY A 3 -10.06 10.79 9.69
CA GLY A 3 -10.56 9.65 8.90
C GLY A 3 -11.66 10.02 7.90
N LYS A 4 -12.62 10.87 8.31
CA LYS A 4 -13.74 11.30 7.45
C LYS A 4 -13.31 12.18 6.28
N VAL A 5 -12.18 12.90 6.41
CA VAL A 5 -11.66 13.77 5.33
C VAL A 5 -10.92 12.93 4.31
N PHE A 6 -10.09 11.97 4.76
CA PHE A 6 -9.41 11.04 3.85
C PHE A 6 -10.40 10.12 3.12
N ASP A 7 -11.39 9.59 3.84
CA ASP A 7 -12.46 8.77 3.24
C ASP A 7 -13.33 9.59 2.26
N ALA A 8 -13.39 10.92 2.37
CA ALA A 8 -14.08 11.80 1.42
C ALA A 8 -13.24 12.19 0.19
N TYR A 9 -11.91 12.18 0.30
CA TYR A 9 -10.99 12.38 -0.83
C TYR A 9 -10.86 11.14 -1.72
N MET A 10 -11.09 9.96 -1.15
CA MET A 10 -11.01 8.67 -1.84
C MET A 10 -12.40 8.28 -2.35
N GLU A 11 -12.61 8.23 -3.67
CA GLU A 11 -13.87 7.77 -4.28
C GLU A 11 -14.21 6.36 -3.77
N ASN A 12 -15.22 6.26 -2.87
CA ASN A 12 -15.90 5.06 -2.39
C ASN A 12 -15.28 3.70 -2.80
N GLY A 13 -14.07 3.42 -2.30
CA GLY A 13 -13.52 2.08 -2.16
C GLY A 13 -13.35 1.24 -3.44
N LYS A 14 -13.12 1.84 -4.61
CA LYS A 14 -12.81 1.08 -5.83
C LYS A 14 -11.75 1.78 -6.67
N GLY A 15 -10.59 1.17 -6.82
CA GLY A 15 -9.50 1.71 -7.61
C GLY A 15 -8.20 0.96 -7.40
N ARG A 16 -7.15 1.43 -8.08
CA ARG A 16 -5.78 0.91 -7.94
C ARG A 16 -4.96 1.87 -7.08
N ALA A 17 -4.25 1.35 -6.09
CA ALA A 17 -3.39 2.14 -5.21
C ALA A 17 -1.96 1.62 -5.27
N PHE A 18 -1.02 2.50 -5.63
CA PHE A 18 0.42 2.22 -5.57
C PHE A 18 0.96 2.81 -4.27
N VAL A 19 1.61 1.99 -3.45
CA VAL A 19 2.08 2.39 -2.12
C VAL A 19 3.59 2.24 -2.03
N TRP A 20 4.26 3.31 -1.60
CA TRP A 20 5.69 3.38 -1.35
C TRP A 20 6.00 4.36 -0.21
N GLY A 21 7.25 4.37 0.28
CA GLY A 21 7.70 5.31 1.31
C GLY A 21 8.33 4.64 2.53
N THR A 22 8.24 5.32 3.68
CA THR A 22 8.84 4.88 4.95
C THR A 22 7.82 5.09 6.08
N VAL A 23 7.77 4.28 7.15
CA VAL A 23 8.53 3.07 7.49
C VAL A 23 7.70 1.81 7.15
N GLU A 24 8.30 0.80 6.52
CA GLU A 24 7.64 -0.45 6.06
C GLU A 24 6.70 -1.04 7.12
N GLU A 25 7.23 -1.26 8.32
CA GLU A 25 6.60 -2.02 9.39
C GLU A 25 5.56 -1.21 10.19
N ILE A 26 5.35 0.06 9.83
CA ILE A 26 4.45 0.98 10.55
C ILE A 26 3.53 1.72 9.59
N CYS A 27 4.02 2.79 8.95
CA CYS A 27 3.17 3.68 8.16
C CYS A 27 2.72 3.01 6.86
N VAL A 28 3.63 2.27 6.21
CA VAL A 28 3.35 1.58 4.96
C VAL A 28 2.39 0.42 5.21
N ASP A 29 2.65 -0.42 6.23
CA ASP A 29 1.75 -1.51 6.61
C ASP A 29 0.33 -1.03 6.94
N ASN A 30 0.20 -0.02 7.81
CA ASN A 30 -1.11 0.54 8.16
C ASN A 30 -1.85 1.09 6.94
N THR A 31 -1.13 1.70 6.01
CA THR A 31 -1.71 2.24 4.77
C THR A 31 -2.20 1.12 3.87
N ILE A 32 -1.39 0.08 3.63
CA ILE A 32 -1.76 -1.08 2.80
C ILE A 32 -2.97 -1.79 3.38
N ARG A 33 -2.97 -2.12 4.68
CA ARG A 33 -4.12 -2.75 5.35
C ARG A 33 -5.37 -1.90 5.23
N GLY A 34 -5.24 -0.59 5.40
CA GLY A 34 -6.35 0.36 5.28
C GLY A 34 -6.95 0.41 3.88
N LEU A 35 -6.12 0.33 2.84
CA LEU A 35 -6.55 0.32 1.44
C LEU A 35 -7.20 -1.00 1.04
N VAL A 36 -6.60 -2.14 1.42
CA VAL A 36 -7.18 -3.48 1.20
C VAL A 36 -8.55 -3.58 1.86
N ALA A 37 -8.67 -3.16 3.13
CA ALA A 37 -9.95 -3.18 3.86
C ALA A 37 -11.04 -2.29 3.23
N ARG A 38 -10.65 -1.32 2.39
CA ARG A 38 -11.54 -0.44 1.65
C ARG A 38 -11.86 -0.93 0.24
N GLY A 39 -11.30 -2.07 -0.20
CA GLY A 39 -11.58 -2.65 -1.52
C GLY A 39 -10.69 -2.14 -2.66
N TYR A 40 -9.55 -1.51 -2.36
CA TYR A 40 -8.57 -1.15 -3.38
C TYR A 40 -7.77 -2.36 -3.83
N GLU A 41 -7.43 -2.38 -5.12
CA GLU A 41 -6.36 -3.23 -5.63
C GLU A 41 -5.01 -2.55 -5.31
N VAL A 42 -4.23 -3.17 -4.42
CA VAL A 42 -3.02 -2.55 -3.86
C VAL A 42 -1.76 -3.13 -4.50
N PHE A 43 -0.88 -2.23 -4.92
CA PHE A 43 0.43 -2.50 -5.49
C PHE A 43 1.50 -1.91 -4.56
N ALA A 44 2.26 -2.75 -3.86
CA ALA A 44 3.42 -2.32 -3.08
C ALA A 44 4.62 -2.13 -4.01
N VAL A 45 5.16 -0.90 -4.08
CA VAL A 45 6.34 -0.59 -4.90
C VAL A 45 7.59 -0.94 -4.10
N GLU A 46 7.99 -2.20 -4.18
CA GLU A 46 8.87 -2.84 -3.19
C GLU A 46 10.29 -2.27 -3.13
N ASP A 47 10.78 -1.73 -4.25
CA ASP A 47 12.10 -1.10 -4.35
C ASP A 47 12.09 0.38 -3.91
N ALA A 48 10.90 0.92 -3.60
CA ALA A 48 10.70 2.27 -3.08
C ALA A 48 10.16 2.29 -1.63
N ILE A 49 10.20 1.14 -0.93
CA ILE A 49 9.82 1.01 0.48
C ILE A 49 11.08 0.86 1.34
N LEU A 50 11.24 1.74 2.33
CA LEU A 50 12.36 1.65 3.27
C LEU A 50 11.90 1.11 4.63
N THR A 51 12.72 0.21 5.16
CA THR A 51 12.56 -0.39 6.49
C THR A 51 13.30 0.46 7.53
N LEU A 52 12.80 0.47 8.77
CA LEU A 52 13.56 1.01 9.91
C LEU A 52 14.45 -0.06 10.53
N GLY A 53 14.11 -1.34 10.33
CA GLY A 53 14.78 -2.48 10.96
C GLY A 53 14.31 -2.70 12.40
N GLY A 54 14.55 -3.91 12.92
CA GLY A 54 14.20 -4.29 14.30
C GLY A 54 12.74 -4.74 14.51
N ARG A 55 11.96 -4.86 13.43
CA ARG A 55 10.62 -5.47 13.42
C ARG A 55 10.50 -6.48 12.28
N PRO A 56 9.62 -7.48 12.38
CA PRO A 56 9.33 -8.38 11.27
C PRO A 56 8.78 -7.60 10.08
N SER A 57 9.20 -7.98 8.88
CA SER A 57 8.61 -7.44 7.65
C SER A 57 7.15 -7.90 7.53
N PRO A 58 6.21 -6.99 7.22
CA PRO A 58 4.80 -7.31 7.01
C PRO A 58 4.50 -7.89 5.61
N LYS A 59 5.52 -8.06 4.75
CA LYS A 59 5.34 -8.57 3.38
C LYS A 59 4.66 -9.95 3.31
N PRO A 60 4.92 -10.93 4.21
CA PRO A 60 4.20 -12.19 4.21
C PRO A 60 2.69 -12.01 4.39
N GLU A 61 2.26 -11.12 5.28
CA GLU A 61 0.85 -10.79 5.48
C GLU A 61 0.27 -10.08 4.26
N TRP A 62 1.03 -9.18 3.64
CA TRP A 62 0.60 -8.51 2.39
C TRP A 62 0.34 -9.51 1.27
N GLN A 63 1.17 -10.55 1.15
CA GLN A 63 0.96 -11.62 0.17
C GLN A 63 -0.34 -12.39 0.43
N LEU A 64 -0.68 -12.67 1.70
CA LEU A 64 -1.95 -13.30 2.07
C LEU A 64 -3.17 -12.40 1.80
N MET A 65 -2.97 -11.08 1.78
CA MET A 65 -3.97 -10.08 1.43
C MET A 65 -4.03 -9.77 -0.07
N GLU A 66 -3.38 -10.58 -0.91
CA GLU A 66 -3.32 -10.43 -2.36
C GLU A 66 -2.72 -9.09 -2.85
N VAL A 67 -1.88 -8.45 -2.03
CA VAL A 67 -1.11 -7.26 -2.43
C VAL A 67 -0.10 -7.66 -3.50
N LYS A 68 -0.07 -6.89 -4.59
CA LYS A 68 0.87 -7.11 -5.70
C LYS A 68 2.18 -6.41 -5.42
N PHE A 69 3.28 -7.13 -5.49
CA PHE A 69 4.62 -6.54 -5.42
C PHE A 69 5.05 -6.11 -6.83
N VAL A 70 5.37 -4.83 -6.98
CA VAL A 70 5.87 -4.27 -8.22
C VAL A 70 7.14 -3.49 -7.95
N ARG A 71 7.96 -3.33 -8.97
CA ARG A 71 9.11 -2.44 -8.96
C ARG A 71 8.76 -1.09 -9.58
N THR A 72 9.50 -0.05 -9.22
CA THR A 72 9.29 1.31 -9.70
C THR A 72 9.26 1.36 -11.24
N GLU A 73 10.15 0.62 -11.91
CA GLU A 73 10.23 0.52 -13.38
C GLU A 73 8.98 -0.12 -14.03
N GLN A 74 8.16 -0.83 -13.26
CA GLN A 74 6.94 -1.49 -13.75
C GLN A 74 5.69 -0.63 -13.56
N VAL A 75 5.74 0.41 -12.71
CA VAL A 75 4.55 1.20 -12.33
C VAL A 75 3.87 1.82 -13.56
N GLU A 76 4.64 2.37 -14.50
CA GLU A 76 4.09 2.98 -15.72
C GLU A 76 3.25 2.02 -16.57
N GLN A 77 3.54 0.71 -16.50
CA GLN A 77 2.81 -0.32 -17.25
C GLN A 77 1.36 -0.46 -16.77
N TYR A 78 1.08 -0.04 -15.54
CA TYR A 78 -0.26 -0.11 -14.93
C TYR A 78 -1.05 1.20 -15.06
N LEU A 79 -0.40 2.31 -15.39
CA LEU A 79 -1.05 3.63 -15.50
C LEU A 79 -1.65 3.91 -16.89
N ARG A 80 -1.42 3.00 -17.85
CA ARG A 80 -1.90 3.10 -19.24
C ARG A 80 -3.22 2.37 -19.44
#